data_AF-D8J4Q7-F1
#
_entry.id   AF-D8J4Q7-F1
#
_cell.length_a   1.000
_cell.length_b   1.000
_cell.length_c   1.000
_cell.angle_alpha   90.00
_cell.angle_beta   90.00
_cell.angle_gamma   90.00
#
_symmetry.space_group_name_H-M   'P 1'
#
loop_
_entity.id
_entity.type
_entity.pdbx_description
1 polymer ?
#
loop_
_entity_poly.entity_id
_entity_poly.type
_entity_poly.pdbx_seq_one_letter_code
_entity_poly.pdbx_strand_id
1 'polypeptide(L)'
;MTPPIVVDIDGTITRGDGSSAVDHRAFEELRAWPAPVVIATGKAFPYPVALCQFVGIEPLVIAENGGIVLAGGEVRVTGDASGPREAAREYREAGYELGWGETDLVNRWRETEVALSRESPLAPLEEIAAEYGLEVVDTGYAYHLKDPAISKGAGLEAVCDALGRTPEEFVAIGDSENDVSTFEVAGRSFAVANADGAARAAADEVLEGRYSAGTVSVLSSLR
;
A
#
# COMPACT_ATOMS: atom_id res chain seq x y z
N MET A 1 -4.42 22.14 -14.32
CA MET A 1 -5.51 21.34 -13.71
C MET A 1 -4.89 20.58 -12.57
N THR A 2 -5.59 20.43 -11.44
CA THR A 2 -5.09 19.64 -10.32
C THR A 2 -5.04 18.17 -10.72
N PRO A 3 -3.91 17.47 -10.54
CA PRO A 3 -3.77 16.08 -10.97
C PRO A 3 -4.55 15.13 -10.03
N PRO A 4 -5.03 13.98 -10.52
CA PRO A 4 -5.41 12.89 -9.64
C PRO A 4 -4.20 12.44 -8.80
N ILE A 5 -4.47 11.93 -7.59
CA ILE A 5 -3.43 11.50 -6.66
C ILE A 5 -3.59 10.03 -6.30
N VAL A 6 -2.47 9.36 -6.05
CA VAL A 6 -2.40 8.06 -5.39
C VAL A 6 -1.56 8.21 -4.12
N VAL A 7 -2.13 7.83 -2.98
CA VAL A 7 -1.53 8.10 -1.67
C VAL A 7 -1.52 6.82 -0.86
N ASP A 8 -0.36 6.49 -0.32
CA ASP A 8 -0.21 5.39 0.63
C ASP A 8 -0.80 5.73 2.02
N ILE A 9 -1.11 4.69 2.83
CA ILE A 9 -1.61 4.87 4.20
C ILE A 9 -0.48 4.95 5.24
N ASP A 10 0.15 3.79 5.52
CA ASP A 10 1.01 3.61 6.68
C ASP A 10 2.36 4.28 6.42
N GLY A 11 2.74 5.25 7.24
CA GLY A 11 4.00 5.97 7.01
C GLY A 11 3.86 7.21 6.16
N THR A 12 2.74 7.34 5.46
CA THR A 12 2.48 8.42 4.50
C THR A 12 1.42 9.40 5.01
N ILE A 13 0.26 8.93 5.47
CA ILE A 13 -0.79 9.77 6.09
C ILE A 13 -1.04 9.43 7.57
N THR A 14 -0.22 8.57 8.16
CA THR A 14 -0.26 8.30 9.61
C THR A 14 0.44 9.39 10.43
N ARG A 15 0.28 9.34 11.75
CA ARG A 15 0.82 10.34 12.69
C ARG A 15 2.32 10.22 12.93
N GLY A 16 2.90 9.03 12.73
CA GLY A 16 4.31 8.77 13.03
C GLY A 16 4.64 8.63 14.52
N ASP A 17 3.65 8.36 15.37
CA ASP A 17 3.78 8.12 16.81
C ASP A 17 3.95 6.63 17.16
N GLY A 18 4.25 5.80 16.15
CA GLY A 18 4.34 4.35 16.27
C GLY A 18 3.00 3.62 16.13
N SER A 19 1.88 4.34 16.02
CA SER A 19 0.57 3.75 15.73
C SER A 19 0.23 3.80 14.24
N SER A 20 -0.68 2.92 13.81
CA SER A 20 -1.33 3.00 12.49
C SER A 20 -2.45 4.06 12.41
N ALA A 21 -2.50 5.00 13.36
CA ALA A 21 -3.52 6.03 13.35
C ALA A 21 -3.27 7.01 12.21
N VAL A 22 -4.26 7.16 11.33
CA VAL A 22 -4.26 8.19 10.29
C VAL A 22 -4.38 9.57 10.96
N ASP A 23 -3.61 10.53 10.49
CA ASP A 23 -3.71 11.90 10.94
C ASP A 23 -4.96 12.56 10.33
N HIS A 24 -5.82 13.12 11.18
CA HIS A 24 -7.03 13.82 10.77
C HIS A 24 -6.77 14.97 9.79
N ARG A 25 -5.58 15.59 9.80
CA ARG A 25 -5.23 16.67 8.87
C ARG A 25 -5.26 16.20 7.42
N ALA A 26 -4.92 14.94 7.16
CA ALA A 26 -5.04 14.36 5.82
C ALA A 26 -6.50 14.28 5.35
N PHE A 27 -7.48 14.16 6.26
CA PHE A 27 -8.88 13.96 5.87
C PHE A 27 -9.43 15.19 5.16
N GLU A 28 -9.15 16.39 5.67
CA GLU A 28 -9.58 17.63 5.04
C GLU A 28 -8.91 17.83 3.69
N GLU A 29 -7.61 17.52 3.61
CA GLU A 29 -6.85 17.64 2.36
C GLU A 29 -7.36 16.70 1.26
N LEU A 30 -7.59 15.43 1.60
CA LEU A 30 -8.10 14.43 0.66
C LEU A 30 -9.55 14.70 0.26
N ARG A 31 -10.41 15.08 1.21
CA ARG A 31 -11.83 15.41 0.94
C ARG A 31 -11.98 16.62 0.02
N ALA A 32 -11.15 17.65 0.20
CA ALA A 32 -11.21 18.86 -0.60
C ALA A 32 -10.43 18.73 -1.94
N TRP A 33 -9.82 17.58 -2.22
CA TRP A 33 -9.09 17.37 -3.47
C TRP A 33 -10.06 17.36 -4.67
N PRO A 34 -9.86 18.21 -5.70
CA PRO A 34 -10.82 18.40 -6.79
C PRO A 34 -10.74 17.32 -7.88
N ALA A 35 -9.80 16.39 -7.78
CA ALA A 35 -9.55 15.31 -8.75
C ALA A 35 -9.66 13.94 -8.05
N PRO A 36 -9.62 12.81 -8.80
CA PRO A 36 -9.62 11.49 -8.21
C PRO A 36 -8.54 11.30 -7.13
N VAL A 37 -8.90 10.65 -6.03
CA VAL A 37 -8.02 10.28 -4.92
C VAL A 37 -8.01 8.77 -4.80
N VAL A 38 -6.87 8.14 -5.08
CA VAL A 38 -6.67 6.71 -4.97
C VAL A 38 -5.92 6.40 -3.67
N ILE A 39 -6.49 5.52 -2.85
CA ILE A 39 -5.83 5.04 -1.64
C ILE A 39 -5.12 3.72 -1.98
N ALA A 40 -3.79 3.72 -1.92
CA ALA A 40 -2.98 2.53 -2.13
C ALA A 40 -2.44 2.01 -0.80
N THR A 41 -2.45 0.70 -0.54
CA THR A 41 -1.99 0.17 0.75
C THR A 41 -1.69 -1.32 0.70
N GLY A 42 -0.79 -1.77 1.57
CA GLY A 42 -0.61 -3.19 1.88
C GLY A 42 -1.71 -3.77 2.77
N LYS A 43 -2.64 -2.96 3.32
CA LYS A 43 -3.72 -3.46 4.17
C LYS A 43 -4.75 -4.28 3.38
N ALA A 44 -5.45 -5.17 4.09
CA ALA A 44 -6.57 -5.95 3.55
C ALA A 44 -7.69 -5.03 3.06
N PHE A 45 -8.39 -5.44 2.00
CA PHE A 45 -9.37 -4.65 1.25
C PHE A 45 -10.39 -3.84 2.06
N PRO A 46 -10.97 -4.34 3.17
CA PRO A 46 -11.95 -3.57 3.95
C PRO A 46 -11.40 -2.27 4.55
N TYR A 47 -10.09 -2.20 4.86
CA TYR A 47 -9.47 -1.05 5.52
C TYR A 47 -9.46 0.22 4.67
N PRO A 48 -8.87 0.23 3.46
CA PRO A 48 -8.89 1.41 2.60
C PRO A 48 -10.30 1.80 2.15
N VAL A 49 -11.21 0.83 1.95
CA VAL A 49 -12.64 1.13 1.66
C VAL A 49 -13.29 1.88 2.82
N ALA A 50 -13.09 1.41 4.05
CA ALA A 50 -13.57 2.09 5.24
C ALA A 50 -12.95 3.49 5.39
N LEU A 51 -11.65 3.65 5.10
CA LEU A 51 -10.99 4.94 5.11
C LEU A 51 -11.64 5.93 4.13
N CYS A 52 -11.86 5.53 2.87
CA CYS A 52 -12.57 6.36 1.89
C CYS A 52 -13.95 6.79 2.42
N GLN A 53 -14.70 5.87 3.04
CA GLN A 53 -16.01 6.16 3.63
C GLN A 53 -15.93 7.16 4.79
N PHE A 54 -14.98 7.01 5.71
CA PHE A 54 -14.83 7.92 6.86
C PHE A 54 -14.27 9.29 6.47
N VAL A 55 -13.40 9.35 5.45
CA VAL A 55 -12.93 10.60 4.87
C VAL A 55 -14.04 11.28 4.07
N GLY A 56 -14.94 10.52 3.43
CA GLY A 56 -16.02 11.03 2.60
C GLY A 56 -15.58 11.32 1.17
N ILE A 57 -14.77 10.43 0.58
CA ILE A 57 -14.31 10.47 -0.81
C ILE A 57 -14.82 9.25 -1.57
N GLU A 58 -14.85 9.35 -2.90
CA GLU A 58 -15.17 8.22 -3.77
C GLU A 58 -14.18 7.06 -3.53
N PRO A 59 -14.64 5.82 -3.31
CA PRO A 59 -13.76 4.67 -3.14
C PRO A 59 -13.01 4.33 -4.43
N LEU A 60 -11.76 4.77 -4.51
CA LEU A 60 -10.76 4.30 -5.47
C LEU A 60 -9.60 3.71 -4.67
N VAL A 61 -9.42 2.40 -4.75
CA VAL A 61 -8.59 1.66 -3.80
C VAL A 61 -7.69 0.66 -4.51
N ILE A 62 -6.45 0.59 -4.04
CA ILE A 62 -5.49 -0.46 -4.32
C ILE A 62 -5.13 -1.07 -2.96
N ALA A 63 -5.58 -2.30 -2.70
CA ALA A 63 -5.36 -3.02 -1.45
C ALA A 63 -4.45 -4.24 -1.67
N GLU A 64 -3.93 -4.80 -0.58
CA GLU A 64 -3.05 -5.98 -0.62
C GLU A 64 -1.89 -5.80 -1.62
N ASN A 65 -1.25 -4.64 -1.58
CA ASN A 65 -0.14 -4.26 -2.47
C ASN A 65 -0.48 -4.33 -3.97
N GLY A 66 -1.76 -4.24 -4.36
CA GLY A 66 -2.19 -4.37 -5.77
C GLY A 66 -3.00 -5.62 -6.06
N GLY A 67 -3.11 -6.54 -5.12
CA GLY A 67 -3.86 -7.77 -5.31
C GLY A 67 -5.36 -7.54 -5.44
N ILE A 68 -5.88 -6.45 -4.87
CA ILE A 68 -7.29 -6.09 -5.00
C ILE A 68 -7.41 -4.61 -5.37
N VAL A 69 -8.15 -4.33 -6.44
CA VAL A 69 -8.44 -2.98 -6.92
C VAL A 69 -9.95 -2.74 -6.91
N LEU A 70 -10.37 -1.58 -6.40
CA LEU A 70 -11.74 -1.08 -6.55
C LEU A 70 -11.69 0.24 -7.34
N ALA A 71 -12.25 0.23 -8.54
CA ALA A 71 -12.38 1.40 -9.41
C ALA A 71 -13.59 1.25 -10.33
N GLY A 72 -14.23 2.37 -10.70
CA GLY A 72 -15.42 2.34 -11.58
C GLY A 72 -16.63 1.58 -11.01
N GLY A 73 -16.67 1.37 -9.69
CA GLY A 73 -17.69 0.57 -9.02
C GLY A 73 -17.48 -0.95 -9.10
N GLU A 74 -16.36 -1.41 -9.66
CA GLU A 74 -16.03 -2.83 -9.80
C GLU A 74 -14.83 -3.21 -8.93
N VAL A 75 -14.91 -4.40 -8.33
CA VAL A 75 -13.79 -5.01 -7.59
C VAL A 75 -13.08 -5.99 -8.51
N ARG A 76 -11.78 -5.79 -8.72
CA ARG A 76 -10.90 -6.69 -9.45
C ARG A 76 -9.92 -7.31 -8.47
N VAL A 77 -9.82 -8.64 -8.49
CA VAL A 77 -8.85 -9.41 -7.72
C VAL A 77 -7.83 -10.00 -8.69
N THR A 78 -6.54 -9.81 -8.41
CA THR A 78 -5.42 -10.31 -9.20
C THR A 78 -4.66 -11.34 -8.37
N GLY A 79 -4.68 -12.59 -8.83
CA GLY A 79 -4.08 -13.72 -8.11
C GLY A 79 -4.97 -14.27 -6.99
N ASP A 80 -4.39 -15.12 -6.14
CA ASP A 80 -5.04 -15.69 -4.97
C ASP A 80 -4.00 -16.03 -3.88
N ALA A 81 -4.48 -16.19 -2.64
CA ALA A 81 -3.64 -16.50 -1.50
C ALA A 81 -3.37 -18.00 -1.30
N SER A 82 -3.62 -18.89 -2.27
CA SER A 82 -3.37 -20.34 -2.10
C SER A 82 -1.90 -20.64 -1.83
N GLY A 83 -1.01 -20.21 -2.73
CA GLY A 83 0.44 -20.33 -2.56
C GLY A 83 0.95 -19.66 -1.28
N PRO A 84 0.64 -18.36 -1.04
CA PRO A 84 0.98 -17.70 0.22
C PRO A 84 0.50 -18.41 1.48
N ARG A 85 -0.70 -19.02 1.45
CA ARG A 85 -1.23 -19.79 2.60
C ARG A 85 -0.54 -21.14 2.78
N GLU A 86 -0.07 -21.78 1.71
CA GLU A 86 0.72 -23.00 1.79
C GLU A 86 2.11 -22.72 2.36
N ALA A 87 2.82 -21.73 1.81
CA ALA A 87 4.11 -21.28 2.34
C ALA A 87 4.01 -20.81 3.81
N ALA A 88 2.97 -20.06 4.17
CA ALA A 88 2.74 -19.65 5.57
C ALA A 88 2.39 -20.84 6.51
N ARG A 89 1.81 -21.92 5.96
CA ARG A 89 1.58 -23.16 6.72
C ARG A 89 2.90 -23.87 6.98
N GLU A 90 3.73 -24.02 5.95
CA GLU A 90 5.05 -24.63 6.09
C GLU A 90 5.93 -23.87 7.08
N TYR A 91 5.92 -22.54 7.00
CA TYR A 91 6.58 -21.67 7.97
C TYR A 91 6.14 -21.94 9.41
N ARG A 92 4.83 -22.19 9.63
CA ARG A 92 4.29 -22.60 10.94
C ARG A 92 4.69 -24.01 11.35
N GLU A 93 4.70 -24.95 10.41
CA GLU A 93 5.12 -26.35 10.65
C GLU A 93 6.62 -26.44 11.00
N ALA A 94 7.43 -25.50 10.49
CA ALA A 94 8.83 -25.31 10.89
C ALA A 94 9.00 -24.69 12.29
N GLY A 95 7.90 -24.36 12.98
CA GLY A 95 7.89 -23.87 14.36
C GLY A 95 7.90 -22.36 14.52
N TYR A 96 7.71 -21.60 13.44
CA TYR A 96 7.63 -20.14 13.49
C TYR A 96 6.18 -19.63 13.60
N GLU A 97 6.01 -18.41 14.11
CA GLU A 97 4.71 -17.76 14.22
C GLU A 97 4.58 -16.60 13.23
N LEU A 98 3.36 -16.33 12.75
CA LEU A 98 3.08 -15.14 11.93
C LEU A 98 3.04 -13.85 12.77
N GLY A 99 3.00 -13.94 14.10
CA GLY A 99 3.11 -12.80 15.01
C GLY A 99 1.85 -11.93 15.19
N TRP A 100 0.66 -12.41 14.80
CA TRP A 100 -0.62 -11.67 14.99
C TRP A 100 -1.49 -12.19 16.14
N GLY A 101 -0.98 -13.11 16.95
CA GLY A 101 -1.72 -13.75 18.05
C GLY A 101 -2.78 -14.75 17.58
N GLU A 102 -3.62 -15.23 18.51
CA GLU A 102 -4.64 -16.26 18.22
C GLU A 102 -5.74 -15.75 17.28
N THR A 103 -6.14 -14.49 17.44
CA THR A 103 -7.14 -13.85 16.57
C THR A 103 -6.43 -13.00 15.54
N ASP A 104 -6.03 -13.65 14.44
CA ASP A 104 -5.33 -13.01 13.33
C ASP A 104 -6.29 -12.15 12.49
N LEU A 105 -6.51 -10.90 12.94
CA LEU A 105 -7.32 -9.91 12.22
C LEU A 105 -6.61 -9.36 10.97
N VAL A 106 -5.29 -9.48 10.89
CA VAL A 106 -4.50 -8.98 9.77
C VAL A 106 -4.74 -9.83 8.53
N ASN A 107 -4.77 -11.16 8.68
CA ASN A 107 -4.96 -12.10 7.57
C ASN A 107 -6.41 -12.51 7.34
N ARG A 108 -7.33 -12.23 8.27
CA ARG A 108 -8.73 -12.68 8.20
C ARG A 108 -9.45 -12.32 6.91
N TRP A 109 -9.14 -11.15 6.35
CA TRP A 109 -9.79 -10.60 5.16
C TRP A 109 -8.86 -10.52 3.95
N ARG A 110 -7.70 -11.19 3.99
CA ARG A 110 -6.77 -11.20 2.87
C ARG A 110 -7.12 -12.28 1.86
N GLU A 111 -7.16 -11.90 0.59
CA GLU A 111 -7.52 -12.80 -0.51
C GLU A 111 -6.36 -13.13 -1.44
N THR A 112 -5.31 -12.30 -1.49
CA THR A 112 -4.20 -12.45 -2.46
C THR A 112 -2.83 -12.64 -1.82
N GLU A 113 -2.68 -12.32 -0.54
CA GLU A 113 -1.40 -12.43 0.16
C GLU A 113 -1.57 -12.92 1.61
N VAL A 114 -0.45 -13.24 2.27
CA VAL A 114 -0.38 -13.46 3.72
C VAL A 114 0.61 -12.46 4.31
N ALA A 115 0.19 -11.73 5.34
CA ALA A 115 1.08 -10.83 6.07
C ALA A 115 1.59 -11.48 7.34
N LEU A 116 2.84 -11.17 7.71
CA LEU A 116 3.50 -11.59 8.93
C LEU A 116 4.03 -10.36 9.69
N SER A 117 4.07 -10.46 11.02
CA SER A 117 4.70 -9.46 11.86
C SER A 117 6.19 -9.38 11.55
N ARG A 118 6.76 -8.18 11.70
CA ARG A 118 8.21 -7.97 11.56
C ARG A 118 9.03 -8.60 12.69
N GLU A 119 8.35 -9.08 13.75
CA GLU A 119 8.97 -9.87 14.81
C GLU A 119 9.21 -11.34 14.37
N SER A 120 8.54 -11.79 13.31
CA SER A 120 8.74 -13.12 12.74
C SER A 120 10.11 -13.21 12.04
N PRO A 121 10.86 -14.31 12.21
CA PRO A 121 12.14 -14.49 11.52
C PRO A 121 12.05 -14.39 9.98
N LEU A 122 12.69 -13.36 9.40
CA LEU A 122 12.61 -13.08 7.96
C LEU A 122 13.32 -14.13 7.08
N ALA A 123 14.56 -14.50 7.40
CA ALA A 123 15.35 -15.42 6.57
C ALA A 123 14.64 -16.76 6.27
N PRO A 124 14.06 -17.49 7.24
CA PRO A 124 13.32 -18.72 6.92
C PRO A 124 12.02 -18.45 6.14
N LEU A 125 11.40 -17.28 6.30
CA LEU A 125 10.23 -16.90 5.50
C LEU A 125 10.62 -16.70 4.03
N GLU A 126 11.74 -16.02 3.76
CA GLU A 126 12.27 -15.80 2.41
C GLU A 126 12.70 -17.11 1.75
N GLU A 127 13.36 -18.01 2.49
CA GLU A 127 13.76 -19.34 2.01
C GLU A 127 12.54 -20.14 1.57
N ILE A 128 11.50 -20.23 2.42
CA ILE A 128 10.27 -20.95 2.10
C ILE A 128 9.53 -20.25 0.95
N ALA A 129 9.40 -18.92 0.96
CA ALA A 129 8.73 -18.17 -0.11
C ALA A 129 9.32 -18.51 -1.49
N ALA A 130 10.65 -18.59 -1.59
CA ALA A 130 11.35 -18.91 -2.82
C ALA A 130 11.01 -20.31 -3.37
N GLU A 131 10.74 -21.30 -2.51
CA GLU A 131 10.32 -22.65 -2.93
C GLU A 131 8.95 -22.65 -3.63
N TYR A 132 8.08 -21.71 -3.26
CA TYR A 132 6.76 -21.51 -3.86
C TYR A 132 6.77 -20.48 -5.01
N GLY A 133 7.94 -19.91 -5.36
CA GLY A 133 8.04 -18.83 -6.35
C GLY A 133 7.39 -17.52 -5.90
N LEU A 134 7.26 -17.31 -4.58
CA LEU A 134 6.69 -16.12 -3.97
C LEU A 134 7.79 -15.14 -3.57
N GLU A 135 7.39 -13.90 -3.31
CA GLU A 135 8.27 -12.89 -2.72
C GLU A 135 7.80 -12.48 -1.33
N VAL A 136 8.74 -11.97 -0.54
CA VAL A 136 8.48 -11.32 0.74
C VAL A 136 8.82 -9.85 0.61
N VAL A 137 7.85 -8.97 0.83
CA VAL A 137 8.07 -7.51 0.82
C VAL A 137 8.07 -6.99 2.26
N ASP A 138 9.17 -6.38 2.72
CA ASP A 138 9.22 -5.64 3.99
C ASP A 138 8.75 -4.20 3.78
N THR A 139 7.52 -3.92 4.20
CA THR A 139 6.94 -2.57 4.11
C THR A 139 7.40 -1.63 5.24
N GLY A 140 8.21 -2.11 6.18
CA GLY A 140 8.47 -1.41 7.44
C GLY A 140 7.36 -1.60 8.48
N TYR A 141 6.19 -2.11 8.10
CA TYR A 141 5.04 -2.36 9.00
C TYR A 141 4.71 -3.84 9.17
N ALA A 142 4.81 -4.62 8.09
CA ALA A 142 4.63 -6.06 8.06
C ALA A 142 5.44 -6.65 6.90
N TYR A 143 5.74 -7.94 6.99
CA TYR A 143 6.18 -8.73 5.84
C TYR A 143 4.97 -9.18 5.04
N HIS A 144 5.00 -9.02 3.73
CA HIS A 144 3.93 -9.45 2.83
C HIS A 144 4.45 -10.57 1.94
N LEU A 145 3.92 -11.77 2.16
CA LEU A 145 4.17 -12.95 1.35
C LEU A 145 3.14 -13.00 0.21
N LYS A 146 3.58 -12.75 -1.02
CA LYS A 146 2.70 -12.52 -2.18
C LYS A 146 3.31 -13.01 -3.48
N ASP A 147 2.47 -13.06 -4.52
CA ASP A 147 2.91 -13.29 -5.90
C ASP A 147 3.75 -12.08 -6.40
N PRO A 148 4.94 -12.28 -6.97
CA PRO A 148 5.80 -11.20 -7.48
C PRO A 148 5.16 -10.33 -8.57
N ALA A 149 4.17 -10.85 -9.30
CA ALA A 149 3.48 -10.11 -10.36
C ALA A 149 2.49 -9.05 -9.81
N ILE A 150 2.13 -9.12 -8.53
CA ILE A 150 1.23 -8.15 -7.89
C ILE A 150 2.03 -6.92 -7.48
N SER A 151 1.59 -5.71 -7.81
CA SER A 151 2.26 -4.48 -7.32
C SER A 151 1.30 -3.31 -7.25
N LYS A 152 1.61 -2.30 -6.43
CA LYS A 152 0.80 -1.09 -6.33
C LYS A 152 0.79 -0.33 -7.67
N GLY A 153 1.90 -0.35 -8.41
CA GLY A 153 1.99 0.17 -9.78
C GLY A 153 1.01 -0.49 -10.75
N ALA A 154 1.00 -1.83 -10.81
CA ALA A 154 0.02 -2.57 -11.62
C ALA A 154 -1.43 -2.31 -11.15
N GLY A 155 -1.62 -2.11 -9.85
CA GLY A 155 -2.89 -1.67 -9.28
C GLY A 155 -3.32 -0.29 -9.79
N LEU A 156 -2.39 0.67 -9.89
CA LEU A 156 -2.65 2.01 -10.41
C LEU A 156 -2.99 1.96 -11.91
N GLU A 157 -2.30 1.13 -12.70
CA GLU A 157 -2.65 0.91 -14.10
C GLU A 157 -4.11 0.42 -14.25
N ALA A 158 -4.52 -0.57 -13.44
CA ALA A 158 -5.89 -1.06 -13.43
C ALA A 158 -6.92 0.01 -13.01
N VAL A 159 -6.58 0.88 -12.05
CA VAL A 159 -7.41 2.04 -11.71
C VAL A 159 -7.51 3.01 -12.89
N CYS A 160 -6.40 3.29 -13.56
CA CYS A 160 -6.36 4.19 -14.71
C CYS A 160 -7.22 3.69 -15.87
N ASP A 161 -7.14 2.39 -16.17
CA ASP A 161 -7.98 1.74 -17.19
C ASP A 161 -9.48 1.95 -16.91
N ALA A 162 -9.90 1.76 -15.66
CA ALA A 162 -11.29 1.94 -15.24
C ALA A 162 -11.75 3.41 -15.32
N LEU A 163 -10.83 4.36 -15.14
CA LEU A 163 -11.10 5.80 -15.19
C LEU A 163 -10.91 6.42 -16.59
N GLY A 164 -10.42 5.66 -17.57
CA GLY A 164 -10.04 6.17 -18.89
C GLY A 164 -8.90 7.18 -18.84
N ARG A 165 -7.92 6.92 -17.98
CA ARG A 165 -6.75 7.77 -17.68
C ARG A 165 -5.44 7.03 -17.95
N THR A 166 -4.31 7.72 -17.83
CA THR A 166 -3.00 7.06 -17.79
C THR A 166 -2.27 7.34 -16.48
N PRO A 167 -1.39 6.43 -16.00
CA PRO A 167 -0.62 6.63 -14.77
C PRO A 167 0.19 7.94 -14.75
N GLU A 168 0.66 8.41 -15.90
CA GLU A 168 1.44 9.65 -16.04
C GLU A 168 0.62 10.92 -15.72
N GLU A 169 -0.70 10.83 -15.64
CA GLU A 169 -1.56 11.92 -15.17
C GLU A 169 -1.55 12.05 -13.64
N PHE A 170 -1.11 11.02 -12.90
CA PHE A 170 -1.20 10.94 -11.45
C PHE A 170 0.05 11.47 -10.75
N VAL A 171 -0.17 11.96 -9.53
CA VAL A 171 0.88 12.20 -8.55
C VAL A 171 0.85 11.11 -7.48
N ALA A 172 1.98 10.46 -7.23
CA ALA A 172 2.13 9.44 -6.20
C ALA A 172 2.82 9.98 -4.94
N ILE A 173 2.36 9.55 -3.76
CA ILE A 173 2.94 9.89 -2.47
C ILE A 173 3.03 8.62 -1.61
N GLY A 174 4.23 8.28 -1.13
CA GLY A 174 4.50 7.05 -0.39
C GLY A 174 5.74 7.11 0.50
N ASP A 175 6.08 5.99 1.15
CA ASP A 175 7.21 5.91 2.07
C ASP A 175 8.04 4.62 2.01
N SER A 176 7.57 3.54 1.38
CA SER A 176 8.25 2.24 1.47
C SER A 176 8.47 1.54 0.13
N GLU A 177 9.23 0.46 0.13
CA GLU A 177 9.61 -0.31 -1.06
C GLU A 177 8.41 -0.68 -1.96
N ASN A 178 7.25 -1.01 -1.39
CA ASN A 178 6.06 -1.34 -2.19
C ASN A 178 5.50 -0.13 -2.98
N ASP A 179 5.85 1.10 -2.63
CA ASP A 179 5.47 2.33 -3.33
C ASP A 179 6.33 2.59 -4.57
N VAL A 180 7.53 2.01 -4.64
CA VAL A 180 8.46 2.16 -5.78
C VAL A 180 7.75 1.87 -7.10
N SER A 181 7.04 0.75 -7.17
CA SER A 181 6.26 0.37 -8.37
C SER A 181 5.23 1.43 -8.79
N THR A 182 4.69 2.20 -7.83
CA THR A 182 3.75 3.30 -8.12
C THR A 182 4.50 4.53 -8.61
N PHE A 183 5.67 4.82 -8.03
CA PHE A 183 6.52 5.94 -8.45
C PHE A 183 7.04 5.76 -9.88
N GLU A 184 7.36 4.53 -10.28
CA GLU A 184 7.88 4.21 -11.61
C GLU A 184 6.88 4.48 -12.75
N VAL A 185 5.58 4.40 -12.46
CA VAL A 185 4.51 4.61 -13.47
C VAL A 185 3.83 5.97 -13.34
N ALA A 186 3.80 6.58 -12.15
CA ALA A 186 3.17 7.87 -11.94
C ALA A 186 3.96 9.00 -12.63
N GLY A 187 3.27 10.04 -13.10
CA GLY A 187 3.92 11.15 -13.81
C GLY A 187 4.79 12.03 -12.92
N ARG A 188 4.48 12.06 -11.62
CA ARG A 188 5.32 12.67 -10.57
C ARG A 188 5.17 11.88 -9.27
N SER A 189 6.23 11.78 -8.50
CA SER A 189 6.28 11.01 -7.27
C SER A 189 6.97 11.73 -6.13
N PHE A 190 6.49 11.51 -4.91
CA PHE A 190 7.02 12.11 -3.69
C PHE A 190 7.21 11.07 -2.60
N ALA A 191 8.42 11.01 -2.05
CA ALA A 191 8.70 10.25 -0.84
C ALA A 191 8.68 11.18 0.37
N VAL A 192 7.97 10.81 1.44
CA VAL A 192 8.00 11.57 2.70
C VAL A 192 9.36 11.46 3.40
N ALA A 193 9.70 12.38 4.30
CA ALA A 193 11.03 12.43 4.93
C ALA A 193 11.36 11.24 5.85
N ASN A 194 10.40 10.37 6.19
CA ASN A 194 10.62 9.10 6.90
C ASN A 194 10.75 7.89 5.96
N ALA A 195 10.62 8.09 4.65
CA ALA A 195 10.66 7.01 3.68
C ALA A 195 11.95 6.19 3.78
N ASP A 196 11.88 4.91 3.40
CA ASP A 196 13.04 4.03 3.31
C ASP A 196 13.99 4.41 2.17
N GLY A 197 15.10 3.68 2.05
CA GLY A 197 16.12 3.96 1.02
C GLY A 197 15.61 3.74 -0.40
N ALA A 198 14.77 2.72 -0.63
CA ALA A 198 14.27 2.35 -1.95
C ALA A 198 13.27 3.40 -2.45
N ALA A 199 12.28 3.76 -1.62
CA ALA A 199 11.29 4.79 -1.93
C ALA A 199 11.94 6.16 -2.20
N ARG A 200 12.92 6.58 -1.39
CA ARG A 200 13.64 7.85 -1.63
C ARG A 200 14.43 7.87 -2.92
N ALA A 201 15.03 6.73 -3.30
CA ALA A 201 15.82 6.64 -4.51
C ALA A 201 14.94 6.62 -5.77
N ALA A 202 13.74 6.08 -5.67
CA ALA A 202 12.78 6.00 -6.77
C ALA A 202 11.95 7.27 -6.97
N ALA A 203 11.66 8.03 -5.91
CA ALA A 203 10.83 9.23 -6.00
C ALA A 203 11.52 10.40 -6.73
N ASP A 204 10.74 11.20 -7.46
CA ASP A 204 11.23 12.42 -8.12
C ASP A 204 11.69 13.46 -7.10
N GLU A 205 11.00 13.54 -5.96
CA GLU A 205 11.30 14.47 -4.89
C GLU A 205 11.12 13.83 -3.51
N VAL A 206 12.10 14.01 -2.64
CA VAL A 206 12.00 13.66 -1.22
C VAL A 206 11.60 14.90 -0.44
N LEU A 207 10.45 14.85 0.21
CA LEU A 207 9.90 15.96 0.98
C LEU A 207 10.70 16.19 2.27
N GLU A 208 10.66 17.42 2.80
CA GLU A 208 11.23 17.73 4.13
C GLU A 208 10.34 17.21 5.28
N GLY A 209 9.02 17.18 5.06
CA GLY A 209 8.04 16.77 6.07
C GLY A 209 7.95 15.25 6.20
N ARG A 210 7.78 14.77 7.44
CA ARG A 210 7.61 13.35 7.76
C ARG A 210 6.12 13.00 7.85
N TYR A 211 5.78 11.77 7.50
CA TYR A 211 4.46 11.17 7.63
C TYR A 211 3.39 12.09 7.05
N SER A 212 2.21 12.19 7.69
CA SER A 212 1.13 13.05 7.23
C SER A 212 1.55 14.51 7.07
N ALA A 213 2.52 15.03 7.82
CA ALA A 213 2.94 16.42 7.67
C ALA A 213 3.62 16.67 6.31
N GLY A 214 4.39 15.70 5.81
CA GLY A 214 4.96 15.76 4.45
C GLY A 214 3.86 15.73 3.40
N THR A 215 2.97 14.75 3.49
CA THR A 215 1.84 14.59 2.55
C THR A 215 0.95 15.83 2.50
N VAL A 216 0.53 16.35 3.66
CA VAL A 216 -0.31 17.57 3.72
C VAL A 216 0.41 18.78 3.12
N SER A 217 1.72 18.92 3.35
CA SER A 217 2.52 20.00 2.80
C SER A 217 2.57 19.96 1.27
N VAL A 218 2.77 18.79 0.67
CA VAL A 218 2.86 18.67 -0.79
C VAL A 218 1.48 18.78 -1.44
N LEU A 219 0.42 18.24 -0.83
CA LEU A 219 -0.94 18.41 -1.35
C LEU A 219 -1.31 19.91 -1.40
N SER A 220 -0.94 20.68 -0.39
CA SER A 220 -1.18 22.13 -0.36
C SER A 220 -0.48 22.88 -1.50
N SER A 221 0.69 22.42 -1.96
CA SER A 221 1.47 23.07 -3.03
C SER A 221 1.05 22.65 -4.44
N LEU A 222 0.38 21.51 -4.57
CA LEU A 222 -0.07 20.94 -5.84
C LEU A 222 -1.49 21.37 -6.24
N ARG A 223 -2.19 22.12 -5.39
CA ARG A 223 -3.54 22.65 -5.66
C ARG A 223 -3.54 23.81 -6.65
#